data_AF-A0A9D6FAR2-F1
#
_entry.id   AF-A0A9D6FAR2-F1
#
_cell.length_a   1.000
_cell.length_b   1.000
_cell.length_c   1.000
_cell.angle_alpha   90.00
_cell.angle_beta   90.00
_cell.angle_gamma   90.00
#
_symmetry.space_group_name_H-M   'P 1'
#
loop_
_entity.id
_entity.type
_entity.pdbx_description
1 polymer ?
#
loop_
_entity_poly.entity_id
_entity_poly.type
_entity_poly.pdbx_seq_one_letter_code
_entity_poly.pdbx_strand_id
1 'polypeptide(L)'
;MLSARLIQMIQDHADELMSGLIGKLKTHPRTPAYRRFSDTEIHERLYTVYKELGAWMVGKPEDEIRQHYEGLGLRRYRESTPLYEVTYAAILTKNHLLEYIRTRGLAGTALEIYAEQELSHKINQFFDNAIYYTTKGYEKAAGSEATADRAPSAKG
;
A
#
# COMPACT_ATOMS: atom_id res chain seq x y z
N MET A 1 18.03 -7.80 13.60
CA MET A 1 16.67 -8.32 13.39
C MET A 1 16.20 -7.95 11.99
N LEU A 2 15.39 -8.80 11.34
CA LEU A 2 14.94 -8.61 9.95
C LEU A 2 14.23 -7.27 9.71
N SER A 3 13.47 -6.79 10.70
CA SER A 3 12.82 -5.48 10.69
C SER A 3 13.82 -4.33 10.57
N ALA A 4 14.90 -4.34 11.37
CA ALA A 4 15.95 -3.33 11.30
C ALA A 4 16.67 -3.33 9.95
N ARG A 5 16.89 -4.51 9.36
CA ARG A 5 17.52 -4.64 8.03
C ARG A 5 16.63 -4.09 6.91
N LEU A 6 15.32 -4.38 6.95
CA LEU A 6 14.38 -3.81 5.99
C LEU A 6 14.30 -2.28 6.15
N ILE A 7 14.16 -1.80 7.38
CA ILE A 7 14.08 -0.37 7.68
C ILE A 7 15.34 0.33 7.15
N GLN A 8 16.52 -0.24 7.39
CA GLN A 8 17.78 0.29 6.89
C GLN A 8 17.82 0.30 5.35
N MET A 9 17.45 -0.79 4.67
CA MET A 9 17.38 -0.79 3.19
C MET A 9 16.41 0.24 2.61
N ILE A 10 15.24 0.40 3.24
CA ILE A 10 14.27 1.42 2.84
C ILE A 10 14.85 2.80 3.10
N GLN A 11 15.55 3.02 4.21
CA GLN A 11 16.14 4.32 4.56
C GLN A 11 17.33 4.69 3.67
N ASP A 12 18.23 3.76 3.38
CA ASP A 12 19.45 3.99 2.60
C ASP A 12 19.17 4.32 1.12
N HIS A 13 18.02 3.86 0.62
CA HIS A 13 17.67 3.93 -0.79
C HIS A 13 16.21 4.32 -1.03
N ALA A 14 15.62 5.06 -0.08
CA ALA A 14 14.22 5.49 -0.14
C ALA A 14 13.95 6.19 -1.47
N ASP A 15 14.82 7.12 -1.88
CA ASP A 15 14.60 7.94 -3.07
C ASP A 15 14.57 7.12 -4.36
N GLU A 16 15.41 6.09 -4.49
CA GLU A 16 15.44 5.20 -5.66
C GLU A 16 14.20 4.31 -5.70
N LEU A 17 13.87 3.68 -4.57
CA LEU A 17 12.67 2.84 -4.42
C LEU A 17 11.39 3.64 -4.73
N MET A 18 11.33 4.89 -4.28
CA MET A 18 10.16 5.74 -4.41
C MET A 18 10.04 6.32 -5.82
N SER A 19 11.12 6.85 -6.38
CA SER A 19 11.10 7.43 -7.73
C SER A 19 10.76 6.39 -8.80
N GLY A 20 11.33 5.19 -8.69
CA GLY A 20 11.02 4.08 -9.59
C GLY A 20 9.54 3.66 -9.53
N LEU A 21 8.95 3.65 -8.33
CA LEU A 21 7.56 3.29 -8.14
C LEU A 21 6.58 4.37 -8.62
N ILE A 22 6.89 5.65 -8.39
CA ILE A 22 6.09 6.78 -8.87
C ILE A 22 5.98 6.72 -10.41
N GLY A 23 7.11 6.54 -11.09
CA GLY A 23 7.14 6.39 -12.55
C GLY A 23 6.28 5.22 -13.03
N LYS A 24 6.35 4.07 -12.37
CA LYS A 24 5.52 2.91 -12.69
C LYS A 24 4.02 3.20 -12.48
N LEU A 25 3.63 3.79 -11.36
CA LEU A 25 2.22 4.11 -11.08
C LEU A 25 1.62 5.07 -12.11
N LYS A 26 2.37 6.07 -12.56
CA LYS A 26 1.88 7.06 -13.53
C LYS A 26 1.81 6.50 -14.96
N THR A 27 2.71 5.59 -15.32
CA THR A 27 2.78 5.06 -16.70
C THR A 27 1.96 3.79 -16.90
N HIS A 28 1.75 2.98 -15.86
CA HIS A 28 1.14 1.66 -15.99
C HIS A 28 -0.33 1.73 -16.46
N PRO A 29 -0.75 0.89 -17.42
CA PRO A 29 -2.10 0.95 -18.02
C PRO A 29 -3.25 0.60 -17.06
N ARG A 30 -2.95 -0.08 -15.95
CA ARG A 30 -3.93 -0.45 -14.90
C ARG A 30 -4.05 0.59 -13.76
N THR A 31 -3.34 1.72 -13.84
CA THR A 31 -3.42 2.80 -12.84
C THR A 31 -3.58 4.20 -13.47
N PRO A 32 -4.46 4.40 -14.49
CA PRO A 32 -4.61 5.70 -15.14
C PRO A 32 -5.00 6.85 -14.21
N ALA A 33 -5.82 6.63 -13.17
CA ALA A 33 -6.20 7.63 -12.18
C ALA A 33 -4.98 8.17 -11.40
N TYR A 34 -3.88 7.44 -11.33
CA TYR A 34 -2.67 7.91 -10.64
C TYR A 34 -1.92 9.00 -11.41
N ARG A 35 -2.23 9.22 -12.70
CA ARG A 35 -1.62 10.27 -13.54
C ARG A 35 -1.99 11.69 -13.09
N ARG A 36 -3.13 11.86 -12.42
CA ARG A 36 -3.62 13.17 -11.97
C ARG A 36 -2.97 13.67 -10.68
N PHE A 37 -2.32 12.78 -9.92
CA PHE A 37 -1.62 13.17 -8.69
C PHE A 37 -0.21 13.67 -9.02
N SER A 38 0.25 14.67 -8.27
CA SER A 38 1.63 15.12 -8.31
C SER A 38 2.58 14.03 -7.79
N ASP A 39 3.85 14.09 -8.21
CA ASP A 39 4.86 13.14 -7.75
C ASP A 39 5.04 13.21 -6.23
N THR A 40 4.97 14.42 -5.65
CA THR A 40 4.99 14.65 -4.21
C THR A 40 3.84 13.96 -3.48
N GLU A 41 2.60 14.09 -3.99
CA GLU A 41 1.45 13.41 -3.38
C GLU A 41 1.59 11.88 -3.43
N ILE A 42 2.06 11.33 -4.56
CA ILE A 42 2.29 9.88 -4.67
C ILE A 42 3.42 9.46 -3.71
N HIS A 43 4.48 10.25 -3.62
CA HIS A 43 5.59 10.01 -2.71
C HIS A 43 5.11 9.94 -1.25
N GLU A 44 4.36 10.93 -0.76
CA GLU A 44 3.85 10.93 0.62
C GLU A 44 2.95 9.71 0.91
N ARG A 45 2.12 9.33 -0.06
CA ARG A 45 1.26 8.14 0.04
C ARG A 45 2.09 6.86 0.15
N LEU A 46 3.11 6.70 -0.68
CA LEU A 46 4.01 5.55 -0.67
C LEU A 46 4.84 5.49 0.62
N TYR A 47 5.31 6.65 1.09
CA TYR A 47 6.09 6.75 2.33
C TYR A 47 5.25 6.32 3.52
N THR A 48 3.97 6.71 3.54
CA THR A 48 3.01 6.26 4.55
C THR A 48 2.86 4.75 4.54
N VAL A 49 2.75 4.12 3.36
CA VAL A 49 2.67 2.65 3.24
C VAL A 49 3.91 1.96 3.81
N TYR A 50 5.12 2.46 3.48
CA TYR A 50 6.35 1.87 4.01
C TYR A 50 6.55 2.10 5.52
N LYS A 51 6.11 3.25 6.03
CA LYS A 51 6.07 3.52 7.47
C LYS A 51 5.15 2.55 8.20
N GLU A 52 3.95 2.31 7.66
CA GLU A 52 2.99 1.34 8.21
C GLU A 52 3.53 -0.09 8.17
N LEU A 53 4.24 -0.46 7.10
CA LEU A 53 4.93 -1.75 7.00
C LEU A 53 5.99 -1.90 8.10
N GLY A 54 6.84 -0.89 8.28
CA GLY A 54 7.87 -0.91 9.33
C GLY A 54 7.27 -1.05 10.73
N ALA A 55 6.18 -0.32 11.00
CA ALA A 55 5.45 -0.41 12.27
C ALA A 55 4.84 -1.81 12.47
N TRP A 56 4.22 -2.39 11.44
CA TRP A 56 3.68 -3.74 11.50
C TRP A 56 4.76 -4.79 11.80
N MET A 57 5.95 -4.66 11.21
CA MET A 57 7.05 -5.60 11.45
C MET A 57 7.57 -5.60 12.90
N VAL A 58 7.36 -4.52 13.65
CA VAL A 58 7.74 -4.44 15.08
C VAL A 58 6.57 -4.77 16.02
N GLY A 59 5.45 -5.28 15.48
CA GLY A 59 4.34 -5.79 16.28
C GLY A 59 3.16 -4.83 16.45
N LYS A 60 2.96 -3.88 15.51
CA LYS A 60 1.76 -3.03 15.51
C LYS A 60 0.48 -3.89 15.55
N PRO A 61 -0.50 -3.58 16.42
CA PRO A 61 -1.74 -4.35 16.51
C PRO A 61 -2.51 -4.39 15.19
N GLU A 62 -3.13 -5.53 14.90
CA GLU A 62 -3.91 -5.71 13.66
C GLU A 62 -5.10 -4.72 13.56
N ASP A 63 -5.72 -4.39 14.69
CA ASP A 63 -6.82 -3.41 14.74
C ASP A 63 -6.43 -2.02 14.22
N GLU A 64 -5.18 -1.60 14.46
CA GLU A 64 -4.68 -0.32 13.96
C GLU A 64 -4.42 -0.37 12.45
N ILE A 65 -3.92 -1.50 11.94
CA ILE A 65 -3.78 -1.74 10.49
C ILE A 65 -5.15 -1.71 9.82
N ARG A 66 -6.16 -2.37 10.40
CA ARG A 66 -7.54 -2.34 9.93
C ARG A 66 -8.05 -0.90 9.83
N GLN A 67 -7.96 -0.13 10.91
CA GLN A 67 -8.45 1.25 10.95
C GLN A 67 -7.75 2.13 9.91
N HIS A 68 -6.42 2.01 9.80
CA HIS A 68 -5.64 2.77 8.84
C HIS A 68 -6.10 2.50 7.39
N TYR A 69 -6.19 1.22 7.02
CA TYR A 69 -6.48 0.82 5.64
C TYR A 69 -7.97 0.93 5.28
N GLU A 70 -8.90 0.70 6.20
CA GLU A 70 -10.31 1.06 5.96
C GLU A 70 -10.44 2.57 5.72
N GLY A 71 -9.72 3.39 6.49
CA GLY A 71 -9.64 4.83 6.29
C GLY A 71 -9.01 5.22 4.95
N LEU A 72 -8.00 4.49 4.48
CA LEU A 72 -7.43 4.67 3.14
C LEU A 72 -8.47 4.40 2.05
N GLY A 73 -9.23 3.30 2.17
CA GLY A 73 -10.30 2.95 1.25
C GLY A 73 -11.35 4.04 1.11
N LEU A 74 -11.83 4.57 2.25
CA LEU A 74 -12.76 5.70 2.30
C LEU A 74 -12.19 6.93 1.57
N ARG A 75 -10.93 7.30 1.83
CA ARG A 75 -10.29 8.44 1.17
C ARG A 75 -10.20 8.25 -0.34
N ARG A 76 -9.81 7.04 -0.80
CA ARG A 76 -9.68 6.75 -2.25
C ARG A 76 -11.01 6.80 -2.98
N TYR A 77 -12.08 6.35 -2.33
CA TYR A 77 -13.44 6.49 -2.85
C TYR A 77 -13.84 7.96 -2.99
N ARG A 78 -13.62 8.79 -1.96
CA ARG A 78 -13.89 10.24 -2.01
C ARG A 78 -13.08 11.00 -3.05
N GLU A 79 -11.89 10.51 -3.36
CA GLU A 79 -11.07 11.03 -4.46
C GLU A 79 -11.52 10.53 -5.85
N SER A 80 -12.58 9.72 -5.93
CA SER A 80 -13.04 9.09 -7.17
C SER A 80 -11.92 8.30 -7.86
N THR A 81 -11.09 7.59 -7.08
CA THR A 81 -10.08 6.68 -7.62
C THR A 81 -10.70 5.29 -7.75
N PRO A 82 -10.78 4.68 -8.94
CA PRO A 82 -11.45 3.39 -9.07
C PRO A 82 -10.80 2.30 -8.20
N LEU A 83 -11.62 1.51 -7.50
CA LEU A 83 -11.15 0.48 -6.58
C LEU A 83 -10.13 -0.48 -7.22
N TYR A 84 -10.36 -0.91 -8.47
CA TYR A 84 -9.43 -1.81 -9.17
C TYR A 84 -8.03 -1.20 -9.35
N GLU A 85 -7.94 0.13 -9.52
CA GLU A 85 -6.66 0.83 -9.61
C GLU A 85 -5.99 0.97 -8.24
N VAL A 86 -6.78 1.22 -7.18
CA VAL A 86 -6.27 1.26 -5.79
C VAL A 86 -5.66 -0.09 -5.43
N THR A 87 -6.37 -1.17 -5.73
CA THR A 87 -5.90 -2.55 -5.51
C THR A 87 -4.64 -2.82 -6.33
N TYR A 88 -4.64 -2.47 -7.62
CA TYR A 88 -3.47 -2.71 -8.47
C TYR A 88 -2.26 -1.87 -8.05
N ALA A 89 -2.45 -0.63 -7.59
CA ALA A 89 -1.38 0.18 -7.06
C ALA A 89 -0.74 -0.45 -5.82
N ALA A 90 -1.53 -1.03 -4.91
CA ALA A 90 -1.00 -1.77 -3.77
C ALA A 90 -0.20 -3.01 -4.20
N ILE A 91 -0.69 -3.77 -5.18
CA ILE A 91 0.03 -4.91 -5.78
C ILE A 91 1.36 -4.45 -6.40
N LEU A 92 1.34 -3.33 -7.14
CA LEU A 92 2.54 -2.79 -7.79
C LEU A 92 3.58 -2.33 -6.76
N THR A 93 3.14 -1.67 -5.68
CA THR A 93 3.99 -1.30 -4.54
C THR A 93 4.63 -2.53 -3.89
N LYS A 94 3.83 -3.57 -3.62
CA LYS A 94 4.31 -4.84 -3.06
C LYS A 94 5.39 -5.46 -3.95
N ASN A 95 5.09 -5.65 -5.23
CA ASN A 95 5.98 -6.30 -6.17
C ASN A 95 7.28 -5.51 -6.37
N HIS A 96 7.18 -4.17 -6.39
CA HIS A 96 8.37 -3.33 -6.48
C HIS A 96 9.28 -3.48 -5.27
N LEU A 97 8.71 -3.51 -4.06
CA LEU A 97 9.48 -3.72 -2.83
C LEU A 97 10.12 -5.12 -2.79
N LEU A 98 9.39 -6.18 -3.13
CA LEU A 98 9.92 -7.54 -3.16
C LEU A 98 11.06 -7.68 -4.18
N GLU A 99 10.92 -7.07 -5.35
CA GLU A 99 11.98 -7.06 -6.36
C GLU A 99 13.20 -6.26 -5.90
N TYR A 100 12.99 -5.15 -5.21
CA TYR A 100 14.05 -4.36 -4.61
C TYR A 100 14.84 -5.19 -3.58
N ILE A 101 14.13 -5.89 -2.69
CA ILE A 101 14.74 -6.79 -1.71
C ILE A 101 15.50 -7.92 -2.41
N ARG A 102 14.94 -8.53 -3.47
CA ARG A 102 15.61 -9.62 -4.19
C ARG A 102 16.88 -9.19 -4.92
N THR A 103 16.95 -7.94 -5.39
CA THR A 103 18.06 -7.43 -6.23
C THR A 103 19.15 -6.74 -5.42
N ARG A 104 18.81 -6.17 -4.27
CA ARG A 104 19.73 -5.47 -3.35
C ARG A 104 20.02 -6.30 -2.09
N GLY A 105 19.13 -7.21 -1.75
CA GLY A 105 19.31 -8.25 -0.74
C GLY A 105 20.21 -9.36 -1.26
N LEU A 106 21.44 -9.28 -0.80
CA LEU A 106 22.25 -10.39 -0.33
C LEU A 106 23.18 -11.20 -1.24
N ALA A 107 24.35 -11.38 -0.63
CA ALA A 107 25.48 -12.18 -1.01
C ALA A 107 25.29 -13.64 -0.56
N GLY A 108 24.44 -14.39 -1.25
CA GLY A 108 24.59 -15.84 -1.48
C GLY A 108 24.66 -16.85 -0.31
N THR A 109 24.59 -16.48 0.98
CA THR A 109 24.63 -17.48 2.07
C THR A 109 23.25 -18.05 2.41
N ALA A 110 23.19 -19.30 2.91
CA ALA A 110 21.92 -19.98 3.22
C ALA A 110 21.09 -19.29 4.31
N LEU A 111 21.75 -18.72 5.33
CA LEU A 111 21.08 -17.98 6.41
C LEU A 111 20.42 -16.69 5.89
N GLU A 112 21.09 -16.03 4.96
CA GLU A 112 20.60 -14.81 4.33
C GLU A 112 19.41 -15.07 3.40
N ILE A 113 19.44 -16.18 2.66
CA ILE A 113 18.28 -16.63 1.85
C ILE A 113 17.07 -16.91 2.75
N TYR A 114 17.25 -17.58 3.89
CA TYR A 114 16.16 -17.85 4.83
C TYR A 114 15.58 -16.55 5.40
N ALA A 115 16.44 -15.61 5.78
CA ALA A 115 16.05 -14.29 6.25
C ALA A 115 15.20 -13.52 5.22
N GLU A 116 15.54 -13.59 3.94
CA GLU A 116 14.76 -12.96 2.85
C GLU A 116 13.41 -13.62 2.62
N GLN A 117 13.32 -14.94 2.75
CA GLN A 117 12.06 -15.66 2.64
C GLN A 117 11.11 -15.27 3.77
N GLU A 118 11.58 -15.22 5.02
CA GLU A 118 10.77 -14.76 6.15
C GLU A 118 10.32 -13.30 5.97
N LEU A 119 11.21 -12.44 5.47
CA LEU A 119 10.88 -11.05 5.19
C LEU A 119 9.81 -10.93 4.10
N SER A 120 9.95 -11.70 3.01
CA SER A 120 8.99 -11.72 1.90
C SER A 120 7.62 -12.24 2.35
N HIS A 121 7.59 -13.26 3.20
CA HIS A 121 6.36 -13.79 3.78
C HIS A 121 5.62 -12.71 4.60
N LYS A 122 6.35 -11.99 5.45
CA LYS A 122 5.84 -10.87 6.24
C LYS A 122 5.29 -9.74 5.38
N ILE A 123 6.02 -9.35 4.33
CA ILE A 123 5.57 -8.32 3.38
C ILE A 123 4.26 -8.75 2.69
N ASN A 124 4.16 -10.02 2.26
CA ASN A 124 2.93 -10.53 1.66
C ASN A 124 1.74 -10.41 2.61
N GLN A 125 1.87 -10.90 3.85
CA GLN A 125 0.81 -10.80 4.86
C GLN A 125 0.36 -9.37 5.10
N PHE A 126 1.30 -8.43 5.23
CA PHE A 126 0.98 -7.02 5.40
C PHE A 126 0.15 -6.46 4.22
N PHE A 127 0.61 -6.69 2.99
CA PHE A 127 -0.07 -6.15 1.82
C PHE A 127 -1.41 -6.83 1.54
N ASP A 128 -1.55 -8.12 1.84
CA ASP A 128 -2.83 -8.83 1.70
C ASP A 128 -3.87 -8.23 2.67
N ASN A 129 -3.48 -7.95 3.92
CA ASN A 129 -4.31 -7.21 4.88
C ASN A 129 -4.61 -5.78 4.41
N ALA A 130 -3.60 -5.07 3.92
CA ALA A 130 -3.77 -3.71 3.41
C ALA A 130 -4.79 -3.65 2.27
N ILE A 131 -4.69 -4.57 1.31
CA ILE A 131 -5.62 -4.68 0.17
C ILE A 131 -7.03 -5.02 0.65
N TYR A 132 -7.16 -6.01 1.55
CA TYR A 132 -8.45 -6.44 2.08
C TYR A 132 -9.16 -5.29 2.81
N TYR A 133 -8.51 -4.64 3.76
CA TYR A 133 -9.11 -3.57 4.55
C TYR A 133 -9.35 -2.29 3.72
N THR A 134 -8.47 -1.97 2.76
CA THR A 134 -8.71 -0.86 1.82
C THR A 134 -9.95 -1.11 0.97
N THR A 135 -10.11 -2.32 0.45
CA THR A 135 -11.29 -2.72 -0.32
C THR A 135 -12.56 -2.60 0.52
N LYS A 136 -12.54 -3.14 1.74
CA LYS A 136 -13.66 -3.07 2.67
C LYS A 136 -14.05 -1.63 3.02
N GLY A 137 -13.08 -0.76 3.28
CA GLY A 137 -13.32 0.66 3.55
C GLY A 137 -13.91 1.42 2.35
N TYR A 138 -13.43 1.11 1.15
CA TYR A 138 -13.93 1.67 -0.10
C TYR A 138 -15.39 1.30 -0.35
N GLU A 139 -15.73 0.01 -0.23
CA GLU A 139 -17.09 -0.49 -0.46
C GLU A 139 -18.09 0.03 0.58
N LYS A 140 -17.69 0.13 1.86
CA LYS A 140 -18.50 0.77 2.89
C LYS A 140 -18.86 2.21 2.54
N ALA A 141 -17.90 2.97 2.02
CA ALA A 141 -18.11 4.37 1.61
C ALA A 141 -19.09 4.44 0.42
N ALA A 142 -18.87 3.61 -0.60
CA ALA A 142 -19.73 3.53 -1.77
C ALA A 142 -21.18 3.12 -1.42
N GLY A 143 -21.33 2.12 -0.55
CA GLY A 143 -22.64 1.66 -0.09
C GLY A 143 -23.40 2.72 0.73
N SER A 144 -22.70 3.47 1.58
CA SER A 144 -23.30 4.51 2.42
C SER A 144 -23.86 5.67 1.59
N GLU A 145 -23.14 6.12 0.56
CA GLU A 145 -23.62 7.16 -0.35
C GLU A 145 -24.81 6.66 -1.20
N ALA A 146 -24.74 5.42 -1.72
CA ALA A 146 -25.84 4.83 -2.46
C ALA A 146 -27.13 4.71 -1.62
N THR A 147 -27.03 4.53 -0.30
CA THR A 147 -28.18 4.56 0.61
C THR A 147 -28.68 5.97 0.92
N ALA A 148 -27.80 6.97 0.99
CA ALA A 148 -28.17 8.36 1.24
C ALA A 148 -28.91 8.98 0.05
N ASP A 149 -28.45 8.71 -1.18
CA ASP A 149 -29.11 9.18 -2.42
C ASP A 149 -30.49 8.56 -2.66
N ARG A 150 -30.80 7.43 -2.01
CA ARG A 150 -32.09 6.74 -2.12
C ARG A 150 -33.12 7.18 -1.06
N ALA A 151 -32.76 8.01 -0.10
CA ALA A 151 -33.70 8.51 0.90
C ALA A 151 -34.72 9.47 0.25
N PRO A 152 -36.03 9.19 0.31
CA PRO A 152 -37.02 10.07 -0.31
C PRO A 152 -36.97 11.44 0.37
N SER A 153 -36.79 12.50 -0.43
CA SER A 153 -36.97 13.88 0.03
C SER A 153 -38.39 13.98 0.60
N ALA A 154 -38.50 14.02 1.93
CA ALA A 154 -39.77 14.25 2.61
C ALA A 154 -40.31 15.60 2.11
N LYS A 155 -41.29 15.54 1.22
CA LYS A 155 -42.02 16.71 0.73
C LYS A 155 -42.75 17.32 1.92
N GLY A 156 -42.40 18.56 2.25
CA GLY A 156 -43.24 19.46 3.03
C GLY A 156 -44.43 19.97 2.24
#